data_AF-A0A0R2BC23-F1
#
_entry.id   AF-A0A0R2BC23-F1
#
_cell.length_a   1.000
_cell.length_b   1.000
_cell.length_c   1.000
_cell.angle_alpha   90.00
_cell.angle_beta   90.00
_cell.angle_gamma   90.00
#
_symmetry.space_group_name_H-M   'P 1'
#
loop_
_entity.id
_entity.type
_entity.pdbx_description
1 polymer ?
#
loop_
_entity_poly.entity_id
_entity_poly.type
_entity_poly.pdbx_seq_one_letter_code
_entity_poly.pdbx_strand_id
1 'polypeptide(L)'
;MIFNKKKNVIVLVIVSLIIVVLLGENQLTIVKETKLVREVLAQKFPSEAEKRRRIALWVVQHFDVPEPIKEVKVSKIKSYGLFGTGGRAASVIINSNEKYIVDGISVEKNGNVRGGAIYDDRNLKYIHDPNRKKDLFGIKISCWEKE
;
A
#
# COMPACT_ATOMS: atom_id res chain seq x y z
N MET A 1 4.57 30.80 5.21
CA MET A 1 4.05 29.43 5.01
C MET A 1 2.55 29.37 4.61
N ILE A 2 1.98 30.43 4.01
CA ILE A 2 0.55 30.52 3.65
C ILE A 2 0.33 30.33 2.13
N PHE A 3 1.35 30.55 1.31
CA PHE A 3 1.25 30.55 -0.15
C PHE A 3 0.98 29.16 -0.77
N ASN A 4 1.41 28.05 -0.15
CA ASN A 4 1.12 26.69 -0.66
C ASN A 4 -0.32 26.24 -0.37
N LYS A 5 -0.92 26.65 0.75
CA LYS A 5 -2.34 26.37 1.03
C LYS A 5 -3.23 27.13 0.03
N LYS A 6 -2.92 28.40 -0.25
CA LYS A 6 -3.65 29.20 -1.25
C LYS A 6 -3.58 28.57 -2.64
N LYS A 7 -2.41 28.10 -3.10
CA LYS A 7 -2.27 27.42 -4.40
C LYS A 7 -3.08 26.13 -4.48
N ASN A 8 -3.07 25.29 -3.43
CA ASN A 8 -3.86 24.05 -3.43
C ASN A 8 -5.37 24.31 -3.43
N VAL A 9 -5.82 25.35 -2.72
CA VAL A 9 -7.24 25.75 -2.74
C VAL A 9 -7.64 26.27 -4.12
N ILE A 10 -6.79 27.08 -4.77
CA ILE A 10 -7.05 27.59 -6.12
C ILE A 10 -7.15 26.43 -7.13
N VAL A 11 -6.25 25.44 -7.05
CA VAL A 11 -6.32 24.25 -7.91
C VAL A 11 -7.61 23.46 -7.67
N LEU A 12 -8.03 23.30 -6.41
CA LEU A 12 -9.26 22.58 -6.08
C LEU A 12 -10.52 23.31 -6.59
N VAL A 13 -10.54 24.64 -6.50
CA VAL A 13 -11.62 25.47 -7.04
C VAL A 13 -11.67 25.40 -8.56
N ILE A 14 -10.53 25.49 -9.25
CA ILE A 14 -10.46 25.38 -10.72
C ILE A 14 -10.96 23.99 -11.16
N VAL A 15 -10.53 22.92 -10.50
CA VAL A 15 -11.01 21.56 -10.80
C VAL A 15 -12.53 21.45 -10.57
N SER A 16 -13.06 22.04 -9.49
CA SER A 16 -14.51 22.03 -9.23
C SER A 16 -15.31 22.80 -10.30
N LEU A 17 -14.77 23.92 -10.78
CA LEU A 17 -15.40 24.74 -11.83
C LEU A 17 -15.42 24.02 -13.17
N ILE A 18 -14.33 23.33 -13.53
CA ILE A 18 -14.29 22.49 -14.74
C ILE A 18 -15.34 21.37 -14.67
N ILE A 19 -15.51 20.75 -13.51
CA ILE A 19 -16.55 19.72 -13.30
C ILE A 19 -17.96 20.30 -13.48
N VAL A 20 -18.23 21.51 -12.96
CA VAL A 20 -19.52 22.21 -13.10
C VAL A 20 -19.82 22.63 -14.54
N VAL A 21 -18.81 23.08 -15.29
CA VAL A 21 -18.96 23.45 -16.71
C VAL A 21 -19.20 22.20 -17.58
N LEU A 22 -18.57 21.07 -17.28
CA LEU A 22 -18.78 19.80 -17.99
C LEU A 22 -20.16 19.18 -17.70
N LEU A 23 -20.76 19.44 -16.54
CA LEU A 23 -22.06 18.91 -16.09
C LEU A 23 -23.27 19.33 -16.97
N GLY A 24 -23.11 20.30 -17.86
CA GLY A 24 -24.16 20.75 -18.78
C GLY A 24 -24.45 19.81 -19.95
N GLU A 25 -23.50 18.97 -20.38
CA GLU A 25 -23.65 18.26 -21.67
C GLU A 25 -23.71 16.73 -21.60
N ASN A 26 -23.11 16.04 -20.63
CA ASN A 26 -23.20 14.56 -20.58
C ASN A 26 -22.80 13.95 -19.22
N GLN A 27 -23.78 13.70 -18.34
CA GLN A 27 -23.51 13.16 -17.01
C GLN A 27 -22.84 11.78 -17.01
N LEU A 28 -23.13 10.93 -18.01
CA LEU A 28 -22.54 9.58 -18.13
C LEU A 28 -21.02 9.60 -18.40
N THR A 29 -20.55 10.54 -19.23
CA THR A 29 -19.11 10.69 -19.52
C THR A 29 -18.36 11.22 -18.30
N ILE A 30 -18.95 12.17 -17.58
CA ILE A 30 -18.39 12.72 -16.35
C ILE A 30 -18.29 11.66 -15.25
N VAL A 31 -19.31 10.80 -15.09
CA VAL A 31 -19.26 9.70 -14.11
C VAL A 31 -18.13 8.71 -14.44
N LYS A 32 -17.90 8.42 -15.72
CA LYS A 32 -16.78 7.57 -16.15
C LYS A 32 -15.42 8.25 -15.91
N GLU A 33 -15.26 9.50 -16.30
CA GLU A 33 -14.02 10.26 -16.11
C GLU A 33 -13.71 10.48 -14.64
N THR A 34 -14.70 10.84 -13.82
CA THR A 34 -14.51 10.99 -12.37
C THR A 34 -14.13 9.67 -11.70
N LYS A 35 -14.67 8.54 -12.14
CA LYS A 35 -14.24 7.21 -11.68
C LYS A 35 -12.78 6.94 -12.05
N LEU A 36 -12.38 7.20 -13.29
CA LEU A 36 -10.99 7.05 -13.74
C LEU A 36 -10.04 7.95 -12.96
N VAL A 37 -10.38 9.23 -12.78
CA VAL A 37 -9.59 10.19 -11.99
C VAL A 37 -9.48 9.71 -10.53
N ARG A 38 -10.57 9.21 -9.94
CA ARG A 38 -10.55 8.66 -8.58
C ARG A 38 -9.66 7.43 -8.46
N GLU A 39 -9.71 6.52 -9.44
CA GLU A 39 -8.86 5.32 -9.48
C GLU A 39 -7.38 5.70 -9.64
N VAL A 40 -7.05 6.63 -10.54
CA VAL A 40 -5.70 7.16 -10.72
C VAL A 40 -5.20 7.85 -9.44
N LEU A 41 -6.03 8.66 -8.81
CA LEU A 41 -5.69 9.32 -7.55
C LEU A 41 -5.49 8.31 -6.41
N ALA A 42 -6.32 7.27 -6.32
CA ALA A 42 -6.17 6.20 -5.33
C ALA A 42 -4.89 5.37 -5.55
N GLN A 43 -4.48 5.17 -6.81
CA GLN A 43 -3.20 4.54 -7.12
C GLN A 43 -2.00 5.43 -6.77
N LYS A 44 -2.11 6.74 -7.01
CA LYS A 44 -1.04 7.72 -6.80
C LYS A 44 -0.89 8.13 -5.32
N PHE A 45 -2.01 8.16 -4.59
CA PHE A 45 -2.09 8.51 -3.17
C PHE A 45 -2.88 7.44 -2.40
N PRO A 46 -2.34 6.22 -2.29
CA PRO A 46 -3.04 5.14 -1.59
C PRO A 46 -3.18 5.47 -0.11
N SER A 47 -4.32 5.08 0.47
CA SER A 47 -4.52 5.15 1.91
C SER A 47 -3.54 4.21 2.63
N GLU A 48 -3.28 4.45 3.92
CA GLU A 48 -2.42 3.54 4.70
C GLU A 48 -2.96 2.10 4.74
N ALA A 49 -4.29 1.93 4.73
CA ALA A 49 -4.91 0.62 4.62
C ALA A 49 -4.55 -0.06 3.29
N GLU A 50 -4.62 0.67 2.18
CA GLU A 50 -4.27 0.15 0.86
C GLU A 50 -2.78 -0.21 0.75
N LYS A 51 -1.89 0.65 1.27
CA LYS A 51 -0.46 0.33 1.36
C LYS A 51 -0.21 -0.97 2.11
N ARG A 52 -0.87 -1.15 3.25
CA ARG A 52 -0.78 -2.40 4.03
C ARG A 52 -1.30 -3.60 3.25
N ARG A 53 -2.41 -3.48 2.51
CA ARG A 53 -2.91 -4.56 1.65
C ARG A 53 -1.89 -4.95 0.58
N ARG A 54 -1.24 -3.99 -0.07
CA ARG A 54 -0.20 -4.27 -1.08
C ARG A 54 0.98 -5.04 -0.51
N ILE A 55 1.48 -4.63 0.66
CA ILE A 55 2.57 -5.33 1.35
C ILE A 55 2.12 -6.73 1.77
N ALA A 56 0.92 -6.87 2.35
CA ALA A 56 0.38 -8.16 2.75
C ALA A 56 0.20 -9.12 1.56
N LEU A 57 -0.29 -8.62 0.42
CA LEU A 57 -0.43 -9.40 -0.80
C LEU A 57 0.92 -9.92 -1.27
N TRP A 58 1.94 -9.05 -1.29
CA TRP A 58 3.28 -9.46 -1.65
C TRP A 58 3.81 -10.55 -0.72
N VAL A 59 3.59 -10.45 0.60
CA VAL A 59 3.99 -11.48 1.57
C VAL A 59 3.30 -12.81 1.27
N VAL A 60 1.98 -12.81 1.08
CA VAL A 60 1.21 -14.04 0.79
C VAL A 60 1.66 -14.71 -0.50
N GLN A 61 2.08 -13.92 -1.50
CA GLN A 61 2.55 -14.44 -2.78
C GLN A 61 3.99 -14.98 -2.76
N HIS A 62 4.83 -14.49 -1.86
CA HIS A 62 6.26 -14.83 -1.81
C HIS A 62 6.67 -15.65 -0.60
N PHE A 63 5.80 -15.87 0.38
CA PHE A 63 6.10 -16.71 1.54
C PHE A 63 5.14 -17.88 1.64
N ASP A 64 5.72 -19.05 1.85
CA ASP A 64 5.01 -20.22 2.33
C ASP A 64 5.35 -20.44 3.80
N VAL A 65 4.31 -20.70 4.59
CA VAL A 65 4.44 -21.09 5.98
C VAL A 65 3.73 -22.43 6.17
N PRO A 66 4.11 -23.27 7.15
CA PRO A 66 3.54 -24.61 7.31
C PRO A 66 2.02 -24.63 7.50
N GLU A 67 1.46 -23.55 8.05
CA GLU A 67 0.03 -23.39 8.31
C GLU A 67 -0.62 -22.46 7.28
N PRO A 68 -1.92 -22.59 7.00
CA PRO A 68 -2.63 -21.60 6.19
C PRO A 68 -2.49 -20.19 6.77
N ILE A 69 -2.16 -19.22 5.91
CA ILE A 69 -2.09 -17.81 6.31
C ILE A 69 -3.52 -17.31 6.55
N LYS A 70 -3.83 -16.95 7.79
CA LYS A 70 -5.12 -16.42 8.25
C LYS A 70 -5.05 -14.93 8.59
N GLU A 71 -3.88 -14.47 9.03
CA GLU A 71 -3.67 -13.08 9.43
C GLU A 71 -2.30 -12.60 8.96
N VAL A 72 -2.25 -11.35 8.52
CA VAL A 72 -1.00 -10.65 8.20
C VAL A 72 -1.06 -9.28 8.86
N LYS A 73 -0.20 -9.04 9.85
CA LYS A 73 -0.09 -7.72 10.47
C LYS A 73 1.12 -6.99 9.90
N VAL A 74 0.88 -5.79 9.39
CA VAL A 74 1.89 -4.98 8.69
C VAL A 74 2.23 -3.76 9.54
N SER A 75 3.51 -3.52 9.77
CA SER A 75 3.98 -2.35 10.50
C SER A 75 3.73 -1.05 9.72
N LYS A 76 3.84 0.09 10.42
CA LYS A 76 3.98 1.37 9.73
C LYS A 76 5.22 1.35 8.84
N ILE A 77 5.14 1.97 7.66
CA ILE A 77 6.29 2.13 6.77
C ILE A 77 7.26 3.12 7.42
N LYS A 78 8.46 2.65 7.78
CA LYS A 78 9.54 3.48 8.31
C LYS A 78 10.34 4.06 7.16
N SER A 79 10.74 5.32 7.29
CA SER A 79 11.61 6.00 6.33
C SER A 79 12.97 6.19 6.97
N TYR A 80 14.05 5.84 6.25
CA TYR A 80 15.42 5.91 6.75
C TYR A 80 16.19 7.03 6.04
N GLY A 81 17.10 7.69 6.75
CA GLY A 81 17.86 8.83 6.24
C GLY A 81 17.04 10.12 6.10
N LEU A 82 17.73 11.23 5.88
CA LEU A 82 17.12 12.55 5.73
C LEU A 82 16.19 12.55 4.50
N PHE A 83 14.91 12.89 4.68
CA PHE A 83 13.87 12.82 3.63
C PHE A 83 13.64 11.43 2.99
N GLY A 84 14.14 10.34 3.59
CA GLY A 84 13.97 8.99 3.05
C GLY A 84 15.02 8.58 2.01
N THR A 85 16.19 9.22 2.01
CA THR A 85 17.34 8.85 1.15
C THR A 85 17.86 7.46 1.43
N GLY A 86 17.74 6.97 2.67
CA GLY A 86 18.08 5.59 3.05
C GLY A 86 17.00 4.57 2.69
N GLY A 87 15.98 4.96 1.94
CA GLY A 87 14.87 4.10 1.56
C GLY A 87 13.78 4.01 2.62
N ARG A 88 12.87 3.06 2.43
CA ARG A 88 11.73 2.81 3.31
C ARG A 88 11.54 1.32 3.47
N ALA A 89 11.18 0.90 4.67
CA ALA A 89 10.91 -0.50 4.95
C ALA A 89 9.67 -0.69 5.83
N ALA A 90 9.07 -1.87 5.72
CA ALA A 90 8.02 -2.34 6.62
C ALA A 90 8.39 -3.73 7.15
N SER A 91 7.89 -4.04 8.34
CA SER A 91 7.95 -5.37 8.93
C SER A 91 6.56 -6.00 8.90
N VAL A 92 6.51 -7.32 8.83
CA VAL A 92 5.26 -8.09 8.82
C VAL A 92 5.38 -9.25 9.79
N ILE A 93 4.28 -9.56 10.48
CA ILE A 93 4.11 -10.80 11.22
C ILE A 93 2.93 -11.59 10.64
N ILE A 94 3.19 -12.85 10.28
CA ILE A 94 2.19 -13.75 9.72
C ILE A 94 1.59 -14.58 10.85
N ASN A 95 0.26 -14.74 10.87
CA ASN A 95 -0.50 -15.51 11.87
C ASN A 95 -0.20 -15.12 13.32
N SER A 96 0.25 -13.90 13.58
CA SER A 96 0.72 -13.47 14.91
C SER A 96 1.77 -14.40 15.53
N ASN A 97 2.55 -15.11 14.70
CA ASN A 97 3.59 -16.02 15.15
C ASN A 97 4.95 -15.34 15.01
N GLU A 98 5.68 -15.20 16.11
CA GLU A 98 6.98 -14.53 16.16
C GLU A 98 8.04 -15.21 15.28
N LYS A 99 7.91 -16.51 15.03
CA LYS A 99 8.78 -17.24 14.09
C LYS A 99 8.53 -16.87 12.63
N TYR A 100 7.39 -16.23 12.34
CA TYR A 100 6.98 -15.82 11.00
C TYR A 100 7.04 -14.30 10.82
N ILE A 101 8.03 -13.68 11.45
CA ILE A 101 8.35 -12.27 11.24
C ILE A 101 9.21 -12.12 9.98
N VAL A 102 8.76 -11.25 9.08
CA VAL A 102 9.52 -10.77 7.93
C VAL A 102 9.83 -9.30 8.20
N ASP A 103 11.07 -8.99 8.51
CA ASP A 103 11.52 -7.63 8.78
C ASP A 103 12.16 -6.98 7.55
N GLY A 104 12.27 -5.65 7.54
CA GLY A 104 13.06 -4.94 6.53
C GLY A 104 12.57 -5.09 5.08
N ILE A 105 11.28 -5.34 4.84
CA ILE A 105 10.71 -5.40 3.49
C ILE A 105 10.87 -4.03 2.85
N SER A 106 11.68 -3.92 1.79
CA SER A 106 11.90 -2.66 1.09
C SER A 106 10.64 -2.23 0.33
N VAL A 107 10.13 -1.04 0.63
CA VAL A 107 8.86 -0.54 0.09
C VAL A 107 8.97 0.87 -0.47
N GLU A 108 8.12 1.19 -1.42
CA GLU A 108 7.89 2.54 -1.89
C GLU A 108 6.90 3.30 -1.00
N LYS A 109 6.81 4.63 -1.20
CA LYS A 109 5.87 5.49 -0.46
C LYS A 109 4.41 5.09 -0.65
N ASN A 110 4.09 4.45 -1.77
CA ASN A 110 2.76 3.95 -2.13
C ASN A 110 2.49 2.51 -1.64
N GLY A 111 3.41 1.91 -0.86
CA GLY A 111 3.29 0.54 -0.35
C GLY A 111 3.64 -0.57 -1.35
N ASN A 112 4.11 -0.23 -2.56
CA ASN A 112 4.64 -1.23 -3.48
C ASN A 112 5.96 -1.78 -2.93
N VAL A 113 6.12 -3.10 -2.94
CA VAL A 113 7.36 -3.74 -2.50
C VAL A 113 8.39 -3.70 -3.63
N ARG A 114 9.62 -3.26 -3.33
CA ARG A 114 10.73 -3.19 -4.29
C ARG A 114 11.53 -4.49 -4.40
N GLY A 115 11.35 -5.40 -3.44
CA GLY A 115 12.13 -6.62 -3.30
C GLY A 115 13.16 -6.51 -2.19
N GLY A 116 13.53 -7.66 -1.62
CA GLY A 116 14.39 -7.75 -0.44
C GLY A 116 13.62 -7.64 0.88
N ALA A 117 13.87 -8.60 1.75
CA ALA A 117 13.37 -8.68 3.12
C ALA A 117 14.35 -9.50 3.96
N ILE A 118 14.35 -9.26 5.27
CA ILE A 118 15.11 -10.02 6.27
C ILE A 118 14.13 -10.98 6.94
N TYR A 119 14.43 -12.27 6.94
CA TYR A 119 13.57 -13.30 7.53
C TYR A 119 14.43 -14.48 8.03
N ASP A 120 13.87 -15.30 8.93
CA ASP A 120 14.47 -16.56 9.36
C ASP A 120 14.14 -17.65 8.35
N ASP A 121 15.17 -18.12 7.64
CA ASP A 121 15.07 -19.13 6.58
C ASP A 121 14.65 -20.52 7.10
N ARG A 122 14.78 -20.76 8.41
CA ARG A 122 14.37 -22.02 9.05
C ARG A 122 12.86 -22.17 9.20
N ASN A 123 12.14 -21.06 9.32
CA ASN A 123 10.70 -21.04 9.61
C ASN A 123 9.86 -20.51 8.46
N LEU A 124 10.46 -19.76 7.54
CA LEU A 124 9.79 -19.12 6.41
C LEU A 124 10.44 -19.52 5.09
N LYS A 125 9.65 -20.13 4.21
CA LYS A 125 10.12 -20.43 2.85
C LYS A 125 9.80 -19.26 1.94
N TYR A 126 10.85 -18.57 1.47
CA TYR A 126 10.72 -17.58 0.42
C TYR A 126 10.57 -18.25 -0.96
N ILE A 127 9.63 -17.73 -1.75
CA ILE A 127 9.33 -18.17 -3.10
C ILE A 127 9.77 -17.03 -4.03
N HIS A 128 10.84 -17.28 -4.80
CA HIS A 128 11.38 -16.31 -5.75
C HIS A 128 10.38 -15.97 -6.86
N ASP A 129 9.65 -16.98 -7.36
CA ASP A 129 8.58 -16.79 -8.32
C ASP A 129 7.24 -16.64 -7.60
N PRO A 130 6.65 -15.44 -7.52
CA PRO A 130 5.44 -15.22 -6.75
C PRO A 130 4.29 -16.08 -7.25
N ASN A 131 3.60 -16.74 -6.31
CA ASN A 131 2.36 -17.42 -6.62
C ASN A 131 1.23 -16.40 -6.78
N ARG A 132 1.09 -15.86 -7.99
CA ARG A 132 0.08 -14.85 -8.35
C ARG A 132 -1.37 -15.34 -8.24
N LYS A 133 -1.60 -16.65 -8.01
CA LYS A 133 -2.93 -17.20 -7.74
C LYS A 133 -3.37 -16.96 -6.30
N LYS A 134 -2.44 -16.72 -5.37
CA LYS A 134 -2.78 -16.37 -4.00
C LYS A 134 -3.24 -14.91 -3.94
N ASP A 135 -4.35 -14.69 -3.26
CA ASP A 135 -4.92 -13.37 -2.98
C ASP A 135 -5.06 -13.15 -1.46
N LEU A 136 -5.80 -12.11 -1.09
CA LEU A 136 -6.05 -11.75 0.32
C LEU A 136 -7.42 -12.24 0.82
N PHE A 137 -8.08 -13.14 0.10
CA PHE A 137 -9.41 -13.61 0.47
C PHE A 137 -9.37 -14.41 1.77
N GLY A 138 -10.24 -14.06 2.71
CA GLY A 138 -10.27 -14.68 4.04
C GLY A 138 -9.09 -14.34 4.96
N ILE A 139 -8.14 -13.51 4.51
CA ILE A 139 -6.97 -13.11 5.30
C ILE A 139 -7.26 -11.79 6.02
N LYS A 140 -7.14 -11.80 7.34
CA LYS A 140 -7.26 -10.59 8.16
C LYS A 140 -5.98 -9.75 8.03
N ILE A 141 -6.14 -8.48 7.69
CA ILE A 141 -5.02 -7.54 7.53
C ILE A 141 -5.16 -6.44 8.58
N SER A 142 -4.17 -6.28 9.43
CA SER A 142 -4.18 -5.25 10.48
C SER A 142 -2.86 -4.50 10.56
N CYS A 143 -2.87 -3.37 11.27
CA CYS A 143 -1.64 -2.68 11.63
C CYS A 143 -0.91 -3.48 12.72
N TRP A 144 0.41 -3.57 12.61
CA TRP A 144 1.27 -3.99 13.71
C TRP A 144 1.92 -2.75 14.30
N GLU A 145 1.57 -2.41 15.53
CA GLU A 145 2.31 -1.41 16.29
C GLU A 145 3.49 -2.16 16.92
N LYS A 146 4.64 -2.03 16.28
CA LYS A 146 5.92 -2.52 16.81
C LYS A 146 6.27 -1.55 17.94
N GLU A 147 6.12 -2.00 19.19
CA GLU A 147 6.61 -1.28 20.38
C GLU A 147 8.11 -1.00 20.27
#